data_AF-A0A372G3R2-F1
#
_entry.id   AF-A0A372G3R2-F1
#
_cell.length_a   1.000
_cell.length_b   1.000
_cell.length_c   1.000
_cell.angle_alpha   90.00
_cell.angle_beta   90.00
_cell.angle_gamma   90.00
#
_symmetry.space_group_name_H-M   'P 1'
#
loop_
_entity.id
_entity.type
_entity.pdbx_description
1 polymer ?
#
loop_
_entity_poly.entity_id
_entity_poly.type
_entity_poly.pdbx_seq_one_letter_code
_entity_poly.pdbx_strand_id
1 'polypeptide(L)'
;MEFRLGSSDISAVRFGISPGHELVHAVRVMLRLQTAPLHWGWLRTVRGAPTGEAFRLLAVISGVDGYLPDFLTATPSGDMTPEEELERLRRVPTERLQFELQKMVIRSEGSRQQEIRELVADPARARTVVVAAWQEVWQQLLAPVWPQMLRLLRADIAVRARRSSDAGLAVMAATLHSTVTWHDEVVYVKMRHHSETVDCGGTGLVLVPSVMIAARGCAVLTEPPAQPTIF
;
A
#
# COMPACT_ATOMS: atom_id res chain seq x y z
N MET A 1 -13.16 -5.22 8.96
CA MET A 1 -13.48 -4.06 8.12
C MET A 1 -14.65 -4.43 7.26
N GLU A 2 -15.65 -3.56 7.20
CA GLU A 2 -16.84 -3.73 6.40
C GLU A 2 -16.94 -2.54 5.45
N PHE A 3 -17.03 -2.78 4.15
CA PHE A 3 -17.29 -1.77 3.13
C PHE A 3 -18.72 -1.95 2.64
N ARG A 4 -19.55 -0.92 2.79
CA ARG A 4 -20.92 -0.88 2.26
C ARG A 4 -20.91 -0.20 0.91
N LEU A 5 -21.47 -0.87 -0.09
CA LEU A 5 -21.47 -0.49 -1.49
C LEU A 5 -22.91 -0.24 -1.93
N GLY A 6 -23.23 0.99 -2.33
CA GLY A 6 -24.47 1.24 -3.07
C GLY A 6 -24.36 0.71 -4.52
N SER A 7 -25.47 0.74 -5.26
CA SER A 7 -25.45 0.30 -6.67
C SER A 7 -24.44 1.06 -7.54
N SER A 8 -24.26 2.36 -7.29
CA SER A 8 -23.25 3.19 -7.97
C SER A 8 -21.83 2.75 -7.63
N ASP A 9 -21.57 2.38 -6.37
CA ASP A 9 -20.26 1.89 -5.94
C ASP A 9 -19.89 0.59 -6.65
N ILE A 10 -20.83 -0.35 -6.75
CA ILE A 10 -20.62 -1.64 -7.43
C ILE A 10 -20.20 -1.41 -8.89
N SER A 11 -20.84 -0.45 -9.57
CA SER A 11 -20.50 -0.10 -10.95
C SER A 11 -19.16 0.61 -11.10
N ALA A 12 -18.65 1.22 -10.01
CA ALA A 12 -17.40 1.96 -9.96
C ALA A 12 -16.22 1.12 -9.42
N VAL A 13 -16.42 -0.16 -9.13
CA VAL A 13 -15.36 -1.08 -8.70
C VAL A 13 -14.32 -1.20 -9.82
N ARG A 14 -13.06 -0.96 -9.47
CA ARG A 14 -11.97 -0.95 -10.44
C ARG A 14 -10.68 -1.51 -9.87
N PHE A 15 -9.78 -1.88 -10.76
CA PHE A 15 -8.42 -2.25 -10.39
C PHE A 15 -7.48 -1.06 -10.46
N GLY A 16 -6.37 -1.15 -9.75
CA GLY A 16 -5.24 -0.24 -9.87
C GLY A 16 -3.94 -0.94 -9.50
N ILE A 17 -2.82 -0.25 -9.74
CA ILE A 17 -1.48 -0.70 -9.36
C ILE A 17 -0.82 0.44 -8.59
N SER A 18 -0.18 0.13 -7.45
CA SER A 18 0.54 1.12 -6.64
C SER A 18 2.00 0.72 -6.41
N PRO A 19 2.95 1.33 -7.12
CA PRO A 19 4.38 1.13 -6.91
C PRO A 19 4.85 1.45 -5.47
N GLY A 20 4.32 2.48 -4.84
CA GLY A 20 4.61 2.92 -3.48
C GLY A 20 4.12 1.93 -2.45
N HIS A 21 2.95 1.32 -2.67
CA HIS A 21 2.50 0.19 -1.86
C HIS A 21 3.47 -0.99 -1.91
N GLU A 22 3.95 -1.35 -3.11
CA GLU A 22 4.97 -2.39 -3.29
C GLU A 22 6.28 -2.00 -2.58
N LEU A 23 6.72 -0.74 -2.69
CA LEU A 23 7.98 -0.27 -2.11
C LEU A 23 7.98 -0.36 -0.59
N VAL A 24 6.91 0.13 0.05
CA VAL A 24 6.77 0.08 1.50
C VAL A 24 6.72 -1.35 2.00
N HIS A 25 6.06 -2.26 1.28
CA HIS A 25 6.06 -3.67 1.65
C HIS A 25 7.40 -4.36 1.36
N ALA A 26 8.14 -3.97 0.33
CA ALA A 26 9.52 -4.43 0.12
C ALA A 26 10.42 -4.04 1.30
N VAL A 27 10.28 -2.81 1.82
CA VAL A 27 10.97 -2.37 3.04
C VAL A 27 10.58 -3.25 4.24
N ARG A 28 9.29 -3.53 4.43
CA ARG A 28 8.82 -4.42 5.51
C ARG A 28 9.36 -5.86 5.38
N VAL A 29 9.45 -6.39 4.17
CA VAL A 29 10.07 -7.69 3.90
C VAL A 29 11.54 -7.67 4.33
N MET A 30 12.29 -6.61 3.99
CA MET A 30 13.69 -6.45 4.41
C MET A 30 13.85 -6.37 5.94
N LEU A 31 12.88 -5.81 6.65
CA LEU A 31 12.89 -5.77 8.12
C LEU A 31 12.53 -7.12 8.77
N ARG A 32 11.97 -8.07 8.01
CA ARG A 32 11.50 -9.37 8.51
C ARG A 32 11.84 -10.53 7.57
N LEU A 33 13.10 -10.59 7.12
CA LEU A 33 13.57 -11.58 6.14
C LEU A 33 13.19 -13.03 6.49
N GLN A 34 13.30 -13.42 7.76
CA GLN A 34 12.97 -14.79 8.20
C GLN A 34 11.49 -15.18 8.01
N THR A 35 10.61 -14.21 7.74
CA THR A 35 9.15 -14.44 7.57
C THR A 35 8.68 -14.38 6.12
N ALA A 36 9.60 -14.18 5.16
CA ALA A 36 9.27 -13.91 3.76
C ALA A 36 9.88 -14.94 2.78
N PRO A 37 9.59 -16.24 2.92
CA PRO A 37 10.18 -17.26 2.06
C PRO A 37 9.78 -17.15 0.58
N LEU A 38 8.62 -16.56 0.29
CA LEU A 38 8.17 -16.34 -1.09
C LEU A 38 9.00 -15.27 -1.81
N HIS A 39 9.74 -14.45 -1.06
CA HIS A 39 10.52 -13.33 -1.58
C HIS A 39 12.00 -13.66 -1.79
N TRP A 40 12.46 -14.90 -1.51
CA TRP A 40 13.86 -15.31 -1.70
C TRP A 40 14.38 -15.11 -3.13
N GLY A 41 13.53 -15.34 -4.14
CA GLY A 41 13.89 -15.12 -5.53
C GLY A 41 14.22 -13.65 -5.80
N TRP A 42 13.40 -12.75 -5.27
CA TRP A 42 13.62 -11.30 -5.34
C TRP A 42 14.87 -10.88 -4.56
N LEU A 43 15.06 -11.38 -3.33
CA LEU A 43 16.23 -11.08 -2.48
C LEU A 43 17.56 -11.41 -3.15
N ARG A 44 17.62 -12.50 -3.94
CA ARG A 44 18.81 -12.85 -4.73
C ARG A 44 19.12 -11.82 -5.82
N THR A 45 18.11 -11.14 -6.35
CA THR A 45 18.26 -10.14 -7.42
C THR A 45 18.73 -8.79 -6.90
N VAL A 46 18.25 -8.36 -5.73
CA VAL A 46 18.57 -7.03 -5.15
C VAL A 46 19.95 -6.90 -4.48
N ARG A 47 20.83 -7.90 -4.66
CA ARG A 47 22.27 -7.92 -4.29
C ARG A 47 22.63 -7.09 -3.05
N GLY A 48 22.47 -7.68 -1.88
CA GLY A 48 22.90 -7.12 -0.59
C GLY A 48 21.77 -6.48 0.20
N ALA A 49 22.01 -6.24 1.49
CA ALA A 49 21.08 -5.46 2.29
C ALA A 49 21.12 -4.00 1.80
N PRO A 50 19.97 -3.33 1.62
CA PRO A 50 19.96 -1.91 1.34
C PRO A 50 20.66 -1.19 2.51
N THR A 51 21.77 -0.54 2.19
CA THR A 51 22.57 0.21 3.16
C THR A 51 22.33 1.68 2.95
N GLY A 52 22.24 2.44 4.04
CA GLY A 52 22.24 3.90 3.98
C GLY A 52 21.04 4.53 4.67
N GLU A 53 21.11 5.86 4.75
CA GLU A 53 20.16 6.69 5.46
C GLU A 53 18.75 6.65 4.83
N ALA A 54 18.67 6.54 3.51
CA ALA A 54 17.41 6.46 2.78
C ALA A 54 16.57 5.23 3.21
N PHE A 55 17.18 4.05 3.23
CA PHE A 55 16.50 2.83 3.68
C PHE A 55 16.12 2.91 5.15
N ARG A 56 17.04 3.42 6.00
CA ARG A 56 16.80 3.61 7.43
C ARG A 56 15.59 4.52 7.68
N LEU A 57 15.49 5.63 6.95
CA LEU A 57 14.36 6.56 7.04
C LEU A 57 13.03 5.89 6.64
N LEU A 58 12.98 5.18 5.51
CA LEU A 58 11.76 4.46 5.11
C LEU A 58 11.41 3.33 6.08
N ALA A 59 12.40 2.66 6.67
CA ALA A 59 12.17 1.65 7.70
C ALA A 59 11.56 2.26 8.98
N VAL A 60 12.04 3.44 9.41
CA VAL A 60 11.47 4.19 10.54
C VAL A 60 10.02 4.56 10.26
N ILE A 61 9.71 5.08 9.07
CA ILE A 61 8.35 5.48 8.69
C ILE A 61 7.43 4.26 8.56
N SER A 62 7.82 3.26 7.76
CA SER A 62 6.99 2.09 7.45
C SER A 62 6.76 1.18 8.65
N GLY A 63 7.73 1.13 9.58
CA GLY A 63 7.75 0.16 10.66
C GLY A 63 7.78 -1.29 10.16
N VAL A 64 7.77 -2.23 11.10
CA VAL A 64 7.74 -3.67 10.78
C VAL A 64 6.33 -4.18 10.51
N ASP A 65 5.31 -3.45 10.97
CA ASP A 65 3.88 -3.77 10.89
C ASP A 65 3.03 -2.55 11.25
N GLY A 66 1.71 -2.66 11.09
CA GLY A 66 0.73 -1.67 11.53
C GLY A 66 0.48 -0.56 10.51
N TYR A 67 0.11 0.62 11.02
CA TYR A 67 -0.27 1.79 10.22
C TYR A 67 0.85 2.18 9.24
N LEU A 68 0.45 2.47 8.00
CA LEU A 68 1.28 3.06 6.97
C LEU A 68 0.70 4.43 6.61
N PRO A 69 1.53 5.47 6.44
CA PRO A 69 1.05 6.76 6.02
C PRO A 69 0.58 6.70 4.55
N ASP A 70 -0.62 7.20 4.31
CA ASP A 70 -1.26 7.19 2.99
C ASP A 70 -0.45 7.99 1.96
N PHE A 71 0.37 8.96 2.37
CA PHE A 71 1.26 9.65 1.43
C PHE A 71 2.26 8.70 0.74
N LEU A 72 2.54 7.52 1.30
CA LEU A 72 3.35 6.46 0.66
C LEU A 72 2.51 5.37 -0.03
N THR A 73 1.22 5.26 0.30
CA THR A 73 0.34 4.16 -0.14
C THR A 73 -1.04 4.65 -0.56
N ALA A 74 -1.10 5.82 -1.21
CA ALA A 74 -2.35 6.46 -1.60
C ALA A 74 -3.12 5.61 -2.62
N THR A 75 -4.45 5.76 -2.66
CA THR A 75 -5.29 5.07 -3.63
C THR A 75 -4.80 5.31 -5.07
N PRO A 76 -4.44 4.28 -5.84
CA PRO A 76 -4.01 4.47 -7.21
C PRO A 76 -5.18 4.91 -8.08
N SER A 77 -4.95 5.85 -9.00
CA SER A 77 -5.95 6.31 -9.98
C SER A 77 -6.07 5.38 -11.20
N GLY A 78 -5.26 4.32 -11.25
CA GLY A 78 -5.20 3.33 -12.34
C GLY A 78 -3.91 2.52 -12.23
N ASP A 79 -3.30 2.21 -13.38
CA ASP A 79 -1.97 1.61 -13.48
C ASP A 79 -0.88 2.67 -13.23
N MET A 80 -0.62 3.02 -11.96
CA MET A 80 0.34 4.07 -11.63
C MET A 80 1.78 3.68 -11.98
N THR A 81 2.56 4.64 -12.48
CA THR A 81 4.01 4.50 -12.59
C THR A 81 4.74 4.97 -11.32
N PRO A 82 5.98 4.51 -11.10
CA PRO A 82 6.80 4.98 -9.98
C PRO A 82 6.99 6.50 -9.98
N GLU A 83 7.16 7.09 -11.17
CA GLU A 83 7.33 8.52 -11.36
C GLU A 83 6.07 9.30 -11.00
N GLU A 84 4.89 8.77 -11.35
CA GLU A 84 3.60 9.39 -11.02
C GLU A 84 3.34 9.41 -9.51
N GLU A 85 3.62 8.31 -8.80
CA GLU A 85 3.48 8.27 -7.35
C GLU A 85 4.54 9.11 -6.63
N LEU A 86 5.77 9.13 -7.14
CA LEU A 86 6.81 10.01 -6.60
C LEU A 86 6.43 11.49 -6.76
N GLU A 87 5.81 11.86 -7.89
CA GLU A 87 5.31 13.22 -8.09
C GLU A 87 4.12 13.53 -7.20
N ARG A 88 3.21 12.56 -6.99
CA ARG A 88 2.13 12.69 -6.01
C ARG A 88 2.69 12.96 -4.62
N LEU A 89 3.71 12.22 -4.19
CA LEU A 89 4.40 12.38 -2.91
C LEU A 89 5.02 13.79 -2.75
N ARG A 90 5.64 14.33 -3.81
CA ARG A 90 6.17 15.71 -3.80
C ARG A 90 5.08 16.77 -3.57
N ARG A 91 3.85 16.50 -4.00
CA ARG A 91 2.72 17.43 -3.96
C ARG A 91 1.81 17.25 -2.74
N VAL A 92 2.09 16.30 -1.86
CA VAL A 92 1.30 16.09 -0.63
C VAL A 92 1.23 17.38 0.17
N PRO A 93 0.05 17.89 0.56
CA PRO A 93 -0.06 19.07 1.40
C PRO A 93 0.70 18.91 2.72
N THR A 94 1.32 19.98 3.20
CA THR A 94 2.15 19.96 4.43
C THR A 94 1.34 19.49 5.62
N GLU A 95 0.08 19.90 5.69
CA GLU A 95 -0.87 19.59 6.76
C GLU A 95 -1.19 18.09 6.76
N ARG A 96 -1.37 17.48 5.58
CA ARG A 96 -1.64 16.04 5.46
C ARG A 96 -0.41 15.22 5.85
N LEU A 97 0.78 15.60 5.37
CA LEU A 97 2.03 14.96 5.75
C LEU A 97 2.25 15.03 7.26
N GLN A 98 2.06 16.20 7.87
CA GLN A 98 2.20 16.37 9.31
C GLN A 98 1.19 15.52 10.10
N PHE A 99 -0.08 15.52 9.68
CA PHE A 99 -1.14 14.73 10.31
C PHE A 99 -0.84 13.23 10.28
N GLU A 100 -0.43 12.69 9.14
CA GLU A 100 -0.08 11.27 9.02
C GLU A 100 1.18 10.91 9.82
N LEU A 101 2.19 11.78 9.82
CA LEU A 101 3.39 11.57 10.65
C LEU A 101 3.03 11.60 12.16
N GLN A 102 2.14 12.49 12.60
CA GLN A 102 1.66 12.53 13.99
C GLN A 102 0.95 11.23 14.38
N LYS A 103 0.18 10.61 13.48
CA LYS A 103 -0.41 9.28 13.72
C LYS A 103 0.63 8.20 13.94
N MET A 104 1.78 8.29 13.29
CA MET A 104 2.88 7.38 13.52
C MET A 104 3.58 7.64 14.87
N VAL A 105 3.70 8.90 15.30
CA VAL A 105 4.22 9.23 16.65
C VAL A 105 3.40 8.54 17.73
N ILE A 106 2.07 8.55 17.62
CA ILE A 106 1.16 7.88 18.57
C ILE A 106 1.34 6.35 18.57
N ARG A 107 1.81 5.77 17.46
CA ARG A 107 1.94 4.32 17.22
C ARG A 107 3.39 3.84 17.24
N SER A 108 4.30 4.61 17.81
CA SER A 108 5.73 4.28 17.92
C SER A 108 6.26 4.64 19.30
N GLU A 109 7.37 3.99 19.68
CA GLU A 109 8.01 4.17 20.97
C GLU A 109 9.54 4.31 20.81
N GLY A 110 10.22 4.76 21.85
CA GLY A 110 11.68 4.83 21.90
C GLY A 110 12.31 5.71 20.82
N SER A 111 13.44 5.26 20.26
CA SER A 111 14.19 6.01 19.24
C SER A 111 13.36 6.27 17.98
N ARG A 112 12.58 5.28 17.51
CA ARG A 112 11.70 5.43 16.34
C ARG A 112 10.73 6.59 16.51
N GLN A 113 10.12 6.72 17.70
CA GLN A 113 9.18 7.81 17.97
C GLN A 113 9.86 9.17 17.94
N GLN A 114 11.06 9.26 18.51
CA GLN A 114 11.83 10.51 18.53
C GLN A 114 12.18 10.98 17.12
N GLU A 115 12.62 10.08 16.25
CA GLU A 115 12.93 10.40 14.86
C GLU A 115 11.70 10.88 14.08
N ILE A 116 10.54 10.25 14.29
CA ILE A 116 9.30 10.70 13.65
C ILE A 116 8.90 12.09 14.16
N ARG A 117 9.12 12.41 15.45
CA ARG A 117 8.87 13.77 15.97
C ARG A 117 9.74 14.82 15.29
N GLU A 118 11.00 14.49 14.97
CA GLU A 118 11.89 15.39 14.24
C GLU A 118 11.43 15.65 12.80
N LEU A 119 10.78 14.67 12.16
CA LEU A 119 10.12 14.85 10.87
C LEU A 119 8.86 15.73 11.00
N VAL A 120 8.08 15.57 12.07
CA VAL A 120 6.89 16.39 12.34
C VAL A 120 7.25 17.86 12.61
N ALA A 121 8.40 18.12 13.23
CA ALA A 121 8.88 19.46 13.57
C ALA A 121 9.31 20.29 12.34
N ASP A 122 9.73 19.63 11.26
CA ASP A 122 10.12 20.26 9.99
C ASP A 122 9.53 19.49 8.80
N PRO A 123 8.24 19.71 8.47
CA PRO A 123 7.55 18.93 7.45
C PRO A 123 8.05 19.22 6.02
N ALA A 124 8.66 20.39 5.78
CA ALA A 124 9.27 20.72 4.50
C ALA A 124 10.56 19.91 4.26
N ARG A 125 11.43 19.84 5.28
CA ARG A 125 12.58 18.95 5.28
C ARG A 125 12.15 17.49 5.22
N ALA A 126 11.16 17.09 6.01
CA ALA A 126 10.63 15.72 6.02
C ALA A 126 10.20 15.28 4.62
N ARG A 127 9.42 16.09 3.91
CA ARG A 127 9.05 15.79 2.52
C ARG A 127 10.26 15.60 1.62
N THR A 128 11.23 16.50 1.71
CA THR A 128 12.44 16.47 0.87
C THR A 128 13.23 15.19 1.10
N VAL A 129 13.47 14.81 2.36
CA VAL A 129 14.22 13.59 2.68
C VAL A 129 13.43 12.31 2.37
N VAL A 130 12.11 12.32 2.55
CA VAL A 130 11.25 11.17 2.23
C VAL A 130 11.16 10.94 0.72
N VAL A 131 11.02 11.99 -0.09
CA VAL A 131 11.04 11.88 -1.57
C VAL A 131 12.39 11.33 -2.06
N ALA A 132 13.50 11.86 -1.53
CA ALA A 132 14.82 11.37 -1.89
C ALA A 132 15.01 9.90 -1.49
N ALA A 133 14.58 9.54 -0.26
CA ALA A 133 14.67 8.18 0.23
C ALA A 133 13.78 7.21 -0.56
N TRP A 134 12.56 7.62 -0.92
CA TRP A 134 11.67 6.85 -1.79
C TRP A 134 12.35 6.52 -3.11
N GLN A 135 12.92 7.52 -3.78
CA GLN A 135 13.59 7.34 -5.07
C GLN A 135 14.82 6.43 -4.95
N GLU A 136 15.66 6.63 -3.94
CA GLU A 136 16.86 5.82 -3.75
C GLU A 136 16.53 4.36 -3.44
N VAL A 137 15.61 4.12 -2.50
CA VAL A 137 15.21 2.77 -2.11
C VAL A 137 14.45 2.07 -3.24
N TRP A 138 13.67 2.81 -4.04
CA TRP A 138 13.06 2.28 -5.26
C TRP A 138 14.10 1.72 -6.22
N GLN A 139 15.16 2.48 -6.51
CA GLN A 139 16.23 2.05 -7.41
C GLN A 139 16.96 0.81 -6.90
N GLN A 140 17.12 0.68 -5.59
CA GLN A 140 17.77 -0.48 -4.98
C GLN A 140 16.88 -1.72 -4.96
N LEU A 141 15.62 -1.57 -4.54
CA LEU A 141 14.76 -2.70 -4.19
C LEU A 141 13.84 -3.15 -5.31
N LEU A 142 13.25 -2.23 -6.07
CA LEU A 142 12.18 -2.56 -7.01
C LEU A 142 12.53 -2.33 -8.46
N ALA A 143 13.28 -1.26 -8.80
CA ALA A 143 13.62 -0.97 -10.20
C ALA A 143 14.22 -2.16 -10.97
N PRO A 144 15.12 -3.00 -10.40
CA PRO A 144 15.69 -4.14 -11.12
C PRO A 144 14.68 -5.23 -11.49
N VAL A 145 13.58 -5.33 -10.74
CA VAL A 145 12.57 -6.39 -10.89
C VAL A 145 11.20 -5.88 -11.34
N TRP A 146 11.02 -4.56 -11.37
CA TRP A 146 9.74 -3.92 -11.62
C TRP A 146 9.09 -4.35 -12.94
N PRO A 147 9.80 -4.48 -14.08
CA PRO A 147 9.17 -4.96 -15.31
C PRO A 147 8.55 -6.36 -15.19
N GLN A 148 9.13 -7.24 -14.39
CA GLN A 148 8.57 -8.57 -14.13
C GLN A 148 7.40 -8.49 -13.15
N MET A 149 7.54 -7.72 -12.09
CA MET A 149 6.48 -7.49 -11.10
C MET A 149 5.22 -6.89 -11.74
N LEU A 150 5.38 -5.86 -12.57
CA LEU A 150 4.29 -5.22 -13.29
C LEU A 150 3.55 -6.20 -14.22
N ARG A 151 4.27 -7.12 -14.87
CA ARG A 151 3.63 -8.19 -15.66
C ARG A 151 2.79 -9.12 -14.79
N LEU A 152 3.26 -9.48 -13.59
CA LEU A 152 2.51 -10.31 -12.65
C LEU A 152 1.25 -9.60 -12.17
N LEU A 153 1.37 -8.34 -11.75
CA LEU A 153 0.24 -7.51 -11.29
C LEU A 153 -0.83 -7.37 -12.39
N ARG A 154 -0.42 -7.04 -13.62
CA ARG A 154 -1.34 -6.95 -14.77
C ARG A 154 -1.97 -8.29 -15.14
N ALA A 155 -1.23 -9.39 -15.03
CA ALA A 155 -1.76 -10.72 -15.28
C ALA A 155 -2.84 -11.10 -14.25
N ASP A 156 -2.64 -10.79 -12.96
CA ASP A 156 -3.65 -10.99 -11.92
C ASP A 156 -4.91 -10.17 -12.22
N ILE A 157 -4.76 -8.88 -12.56
CA ILE A 157 -5.88 -8.02 -12.97
C ILE A 157 -6.60 -8.62 -14.18
N ALA A 158 -5.89 -9.08 -15.21
CA ALA A 158 -6.51 -9.67 -16.40
C ALA A 158 -7.32 -10.93 -16.08
N VAL A 159 -6.80 -11.80 -15.20
CA VAL A 159 -7.52 -13.00 -14.73
C VAL A 159 -8.79 -12.61 -13.98
N ARG A 160 -8.71 -11.61 -13.10
CA ARG A 160 -9.86 -11.13 -12.31
C ARG A 160 -10.90 -10.41 -13.17
N ALA A 161 -10.46 -9.58 -14.10
CA ALA A 161 -11.33 -8.92 -15.06
C ALA A 161 -12.12 -9.95 -15.88
N ARG A 162 -11.43 -10.97 -16.43
CA ARG A 162 -12.07 -12.07 -17.16
C ARG A 162 -13.08 -12.83 -16.29
N ARG A 163 -12.72 -13.16 -15.05
CA ARG A 163 -13.65 -13.84 -14.12
C ARG A 163 -14.88 -13.00 -13.80
N SER A 164 -14.71 -11.68 -13.64
CA SER A 164 -15.82 -10.75 -13.43
C SER A 164 -16.77 -10.75 -14.64
N SER A 165 -16.22 -10.75 -15.86
CA SER A 165 -17.03 -10.83 -17.08
C SER A 165 -17.70 -12.19 -17.27
N ASP A 166 -17.01 -13.29 -16.98
CA ASP A 166 -17.51 -14.65 -17.21
C ASP A 166 -18.55 -15.09 -16.17
N ALA A 167 -18.36 -14.71 -14.90
CA ALA A 167 -19.10 -15.26 -13.77
C ALA A 167 -19.64 -14.21 -12.79
N GLY A 168 -19.45 -12.92 -13.09
CA GLY A 168 -19.91 -11.82 -12.25
C GLY A 168 -18.92 -11.41 -11.15
N LEU A 169 -19.15 -10.20 -10.63
CA LEU A 169 -18.25 -9.54 -9.68
C LEU A 169 -18.12 -10.31 -8.35
N ALA A 170 -19.23 -10.85 -7.82
CA ALA A 170 -19.22 -11.61 -6.58
C ALA A 170 -18.34 -12.87 -6.65
N VAL A 171 -18.37 -13.58 -7.79
CA VAL A 171 -17.54 -14.78 -8.02
C VAL A 171 -16.07 -14.39 -8.14
N MET A 172 -15.75 -13.28 -8.81
CA MET A 172 -14.39 -12.75 -8.85
C MET A 172 -13.91 -12.38 -7.44
N ALA A 173 -14.74 -11.68 -6.68
CA ALA A 173 -14.41 -11.21 -5.34
C ALA A 173 -14.09 -12.34 -4.35
N ALA A 174 -14.81 -13.47 -4.44
CA ALA A 174 -14.52 -14.67 -3.66
C ALA A 174 -13.11 -15.26 -3.89
N THR A 175 -12.40 -14.78 -4.93
CA THR A 175 -11.06 -15.22 -5.30
C THR A 175 -9.98 -14.19 -4.96
N LEU A 176 -10.32 -13.08 -4.29
CA LEU A 176 -9.36 -12.02 -3.91
C LEU A 176 -8.36 -12.54 -2.89
N HIS A 177 -8.84 -12.93 -1.72
CA HIS A 177 -8.01 -13.52 -0.67
C HIS A 177 -8.90 -14.25 0.33
N SER A 178 -8.34 -15.20 1.08
CA SER A 178 -9.08 -15.97 2.12
C SER A 178 -9.66 -15.11 3.25
N THR A 179 -9.18 -13.87 3.41
CA THR A 179 -9.66 -12.90 4.40
C THR A 179 -10.70 -11.94 3.85
N VAL A 180 -11.03 -12.04 2.57
CA VAL A 180 -11.99 -11.16 1.89
C VAL A 180 -13.23 -11.98 1.55
N THR A 181 -14.38 -11.53 2.01
CA THR A 181 -15.68 -12.10 1.66
C THR A 181 -16.56 -11.00 1.13
N TRP A 182 -17.20 -11.23 -0.02
CA TRP A 182 -18.14 -10.30 -0.62
C TRP A 182 -19.51 -10.96 -0.65
N HIS A 183 -20.49 -10.31 -0.04
CA HIS A 183 -21.89 -10.72 -0.10
C HIS A 183 -22.77 -9.50 -0.35
N ASP A 184 -23.59 -9.56 -1.41
CA ASP A 184 -24.47 -8.48 -1.84
C ASP A 184 -23.75 -7.13 -1.94
N GLU A 185 -24.17 -6.17 -1.11
CA GLU A 185 -23.70 -4.79 -1.02
C GLU A 185 -22.55 -4.63 -0.01
N VAL A 186 -21.98 -5.73 0.51
CA VAL A 186 -21.01 -5.68 1.59
C VAL A 186 -19.74 -6.46 1.28
N VAL A 187 -18.59 -5.79 1.39
CA VAL A 187 -17.27 -6.42 1.37
C VAL A 187 -16.70 -6.44 2.77
N TYR A 188 -16.48 -7.63 3.30
CA TYR A 188 -15.82 -7.82 4.57
C TYR A 188 -14.35 -8.23 4.37
N VAL A 189 -13.46 -7.51 5.06
CA VAL A 189 -12.04 -7.82 5.14
C VAL A 189 -11.68 -8.09 6.60
N LYS A 190 -11.23 -9.31 6.87
CA LYS A 190 -10.75 -9.71 8.20
C LYS A 190 -9.40 -9.05 8.49
N MET A 191 -9.41 -8.06 9.38
CA MET A 191 -8.20 -7.37 9.84
C MET A 191 -7.83 -7.82 11.25
N ARG A 192 -6.54 -7.77 11.60
CA ARG A 192 -6.05 -8.19 12.92
C ARG A 192 -6.24 -7.15 14.02
N HIS A 193 -6.09 -5.88 13.67
CA HIS A 193 -5.94 -4.80 14.65
C HIS A 193 -6.95 -3.65 14.44
N HIS A 194 -7.85 -3.77 13.46
CA HIS A 194 -8.77 -2.71 13.09
C HIS A 194 -10.15 -3.25 12.74
N SER A 195 -11.21 -2.57 13.17
CA SER A 195 -12.58 -2.90 12.83
C SER A 195 -13.38 -1.62 12.72
N GLU A 196 -13.92 -1.39 11.53
CA GLU A 196 -14.69 -0.21 11.18
C GLU A 196 -15.58 -0.57 9.99
N THR A 197 -16.70 0.14 9.88
CA THR A 197 -17.64 0.08 8.77
C THR A 197 -17.51 1.38 7.98
N VAL A 198 -17.28 1.25 6.67
CA VAL A 198 -17.04 2.37 5.75
C VAL A 198 -18.12 2.31 4.68
N ASP A 199 -18.81 3.44 4.49
CA ASP A 199 -19.68 3.63 3.33
C ASP A 199 -18.82 4.13 2.16
N CYS A 200 -18.90 3.46 1.01
CA CYS A 200 -18.14 3.86 -0.18
C CYS A 200 -18.69 5.13 -0.86
N GLY A 201 -19.90 5.56 -0.50
CA GLY A 201 -20.41 6.89 -0.81
C GLY A 201 -20.54 7.20 -2.30
N GLY A 202 -20.70 6.19 -3.14
CA GLY A 202 -20.74 6.30 -4.60
C GLY A 202 -19.38 6.43 -5.29
N THR A 203 -18.27 6.36 -4.55
CA THR A 203 -16.92 6.43 -5.13
C THR A 203 -16.43 5.09 -5.66
N GLY A 204 -17.03 3.97 -5.24
CA GLY A 204 -16.61 2.61 -5.57
C GLY A 204 -15.42 2.11 -4.76
N LEU A 205 -15.06 0.85 -5.00
CA LEU A 205 -13.96 0.16 -4.33
C LEU A 205 -12.78 -0.07 -5.28
N VAL A 206 -11.58 0.30 -4.86
CA VAL A 206 -10.35 0.03 -5.62
C VAL A 206 -9.71 -1.27 -5.13
N LEU A 207 -9.47 -2.19 -6.05
CA LEU A 207 -8.79 -3.46 -5.80
C LEU A 207 -7.37 -3.38 -6.35
N VAL A 208 -6.35 -3.51 -5.49
CA VAL A 208 -4.94 -3.35 -5.86
C VAL A 208 -4.21 -4.64 -5.55
N PRO A 209 -3.85 -5.47 -6.53
CA PRO A 209 -3.06 -6.65 -6.23
C PRO A 209 -1.68 -6.24 -5.70
N SER A 210 -1.08 -7.10 -4.88
CA SER A 210 0.28 -6.88 -4.42
C SER A 210 1.15 -8.13 -4.45
N VAL A 211 2.42 -7.94 -4.82
CA VAL A 211 3.46 -8.99 -4.80
C VAL A 211 4.25 -8.95 -3.48
N MET A 212 4.50 -7.75 -2.95
CA MET A 212 5.29 -7.55 -1.74
C MET A 212 4.49 -7.68 -0.44
N ILE A 213 3.16 -7.51 -0.46
CA ILE A 213 2.35 -7.72 0.75
C ILE A 213 2.51 -9.16 1.24
N ALA A 214 2.59 -9.34 2.56
CA ALA A 214 2.70 -10.67 3.14
C ALA A 214 1.42 -11.47 2.87
N ALA A 215 1.55 -12.74 2.47
CA ALA A 215 0.45 -13.64 2.14
C ALA A 215 -0.54 -13.95 3.29
N ARG A 216 -0.43 -13.28 4.44
CA ARG A 216 -1.25 -13.50 5.63
C ARG A 216 -2.44 -12.55 5.76
N GLY A 217 -2.65 -11.63 4.81
CA GLY A 217 -3.80 -10.73 4.82
C GLY A 217 -3.73 -9.63 3.77
N CYS A 218 -4.77 -8.80 3.76
CA CYS A 218 -4.88 -7.59 2.95
C CYS A 218 -4.57 -6.34 3.79
N ALA A 219 -4.26 -5.24 3.11
CA ALA A 219 -4.28 -3.91 3.71
C ALA A 219 -5.48 -3.13 3.19
N VAL A 220 -5.95 -2.15 3.97
CA VAL A 220 -7.06 -1.29 3.57
C VAL A 220 -6.68 0.16 3.74
N LEU A 221 -7.21 0.99 2.86
CA LEU A 221 -7.15 2.45 2.95
C LEU A 221 -8.59 2.98 2.95
N THR A 222 -8.96 3.65 4.04
CA THR A 222 -10.36 4.02 4.31
C THR A 222 -10.54 5.47 4.74
N GLU A 223 -9.45 6.17 5.06
CA GLU A 223 -9.55 7.52 5.62
C GLU A 223 -9.75 8.57 4.53
N PRO A 224 -10.83 9.37 4.59
CA PRO A 224 -11.03 10.48 3.66
C PRO A 224 -9.79 11.40 3.57
N PRO A 225 -9.45 11.92 2.39
CA PRO A 225 -10.22 11.88 1.14
C PRO A 225 -9.91 10.65 0.26
N ALA A 226 -9.24 9.62 0.80
CA ALA A 226 -8.92 8.44 0.01
C ALA A 226 -10.20 7.70 -0.42
N GLN A 227 -10.20 7.23 -1.66
CA GLN A 227 -11.22 6.30 -2.12
C GLN A 227 -10.96 4.94 -1.43
N PRO A 228 -12.01 4.28 -0.88
CA PRO A 228 -11.87 2.96 -0.26
C PRO A 228 -11.06 1.99 -1.14
N THR A 229 -9.99 1.44 -0.59
CA THR A 229 -9.06 0.58 -1.32
C THR A 229 -8.73 -0.66 -0.51
N ILE A 230 -8.67 -1.80 -1.19
CA ILE A 230 -8.15 -3.06 -0.68
C ILE A 230 -6.88 -3.39 -1.47
N PHE A 231 -5.78 -3.56 -0.75
CA PHE A 231 -4.51 -4.06 -1.26
C PHE A 231 -4.32 -5.52 -0.87
#